data_AF-A0A3D9HBY7-F1
#
_entry.id   AF-A0A3D9HBY7-F1
#
_cell.length_a   1.000
_cell.length_b   1.000
_cell.length_c   1.000
_cell.angle_alpha   90.00
_cell.angle_beta   90.00
_cell.angle_gamma   90.00
#
_symmetry.space_group_name_H-M   'P 1'
#
loop_
_entity.id
_entity.type
_entity.pdbx_description
1 polymer ?
#
loop_
_entity_poly.entity_id
_entity_poly.type
_entity_poly.pdbx_seq_one_letter_code
_entity_poly.pdbx_strand_id
1 'polypeptide(L)' 'MNSIKSKKGIRLAIGIFSGVLVGLLTSNIALWLPIGIAIGAALEYSKKS' A
#
# COMPACT_ATOMS: atom_id res chain seq x y z
N MET A 1 22.85 -15.06 1.66
CA MET A 1 21.80 -14.43 0.81
C MET A 1 21.38 -13.13 1.49
N ASN A 2 21.75 -12.00 0.89
CA ASN A 2 21.87 -10.70 1.58
C ASN A 2 20.53 -10.01 1.88
N SER A 3 20.42 -9.57 3.14
CA SER A 3 19.77 -8.34 3.62
C SER A 3 18.40 -7.98 3.04
N ILE A 4 17.36 -8.35 3.79
CA ILE A 4 16.00 -7.80 3.65
C ILE A 4 16.09 -6.30 3.94
N LYS A 5 16.34 -5.52 2.89
CA LYS A 5 16.39 -4.07 2.88
C LYS A 5 15.17 -3.53 3.59
N SER A 6 15.43 -2.66 4.57
CA SER A 6 14.53 -1.70 5.21
C SER A 6 13.04 -2.03 5.09
N LYS A 7 12.42 -2.46 6.20
CA LYS A 7 10.96 -2.64 6.31
C LYS A 7 10.16 -1.38 5.93
N LYS A 8 10.85 -0.24 5.79
CA LYS A 8 10.25 1.01 5.34
C LYS A 8 9.91 0.96 3.84
N GLY A 9 8.62 1.07 3.54
CA GLY A 9 8.07 1.10 2.19
C GLY A 9 7.34 -0.18 1.80
N ILE A 10 7.54 -1.28 2.53
CA ILE A 10 6.81 -2.54 2.29
C ILE A 10 5.33 -2.37 2.61
N ARG A 11 4.96 -1.62 3.66
CA ARG A 11 3.54 -1.42 4.02
C ARG A 11 2.84 -0.53 3.01
N LEU A 12 3.54 0.48 2.49
CA LEU A 12 3.10 1.29 1.35
C LEU A 12 2.85 0.43 0.11
N ALA A 13 3.82 -0.40 -0.26
CA ALA A 13 3.71 -1.28 -1.42
C ALA A 13 2.53 -2.25 -1.30
N ILE A 14 2.30 -2.81 -0.09
CA ILE A 14 1.14 -3.68 0.19
C ILE A 14 -0.18 -2.90 0.02
N GLY A 15 -0.26 -1.67 0.52
CA GLY A 15 -1.44 -0.82 0.34
C GLY A 15 -1.74 -0.52 -1.13
N ILE A 16 -0.71 -0.17 -1.91
CA ILE A 16 -0.83 0.08 -3.36
C ILE A 16 -1.27 -1.20 -4.08
N PHE A 17 -0.61 -2.32 -3.82
CA PHE A 17 -0.92 -3.60 -4.46
C PHE A 17 -2.35 -4.05 -4.16
N SER A 18 -2.79 -3.92 -2.90
CA SER A 18 -4.16 -4.20 -2.49
C SER A 18 -5.18 -3.28 -3.16
N GLY A 19 -4.91 -1.97 -3.23
CA GLY A 19 -5.78 -1.00 -3.91
C GLY A 19 -5.90 -1.26 -5.41
N VAL A 20 -4.81 -1.64 -6.07
CA VAL A 20 -4.84 -2.06 -7.48
C VAL A 20 -5.66 -3.33 -7.66
N LEU A 21 -5.46 -4.34 -6.80
CA LEU A 21 -6.18 -5.61 -6.88
C LEU A 21 -7.69 -5.41 -6.70
N VAL A 22 -8.11 -4.65 -5.69
CA VAL A 22 -9.53 -4.32 -5.45
C VAL A 22 -10.09 -3.43 -6.57
N GLY A 23 -9.27 -2.52 -7.09
CA GLY A 23 -9.63 -1.66 -8.22
C GLY A 23 -9.88 -2.45 -9.51
N LEU A 24 -9.06 -3.47 -9.78
CA LEU A 24 -9.26 -4.41 -10.89
C LEU A 24 -10.55 -5.21 -10.71
N LEU A 25 -10.77 -5.77 -9.52
CA LEU A 25 -11.99 -6.53 -9.20
C LEU A 25 -13.27 -5.69 -9.34
N THR A 26 -13.18 -4.39 -9.04
CA THR A 26 -14.33 -3.46 -9.11
C THR A 26 -14.39 -2.69 -10.44
N SER A 27 -13.48 -2.96 -11.38
CA SER A 27 -13.29 -2.19 -12.63
C SER A 27 -13.19 -0.67 -12.41
N ASN A 28 -12.70 -0.25 -11.25
CA ASN A 28 -12.62 1.15 -10.80
C ASN A 28 -11.27 1.43 -10.11
N ILE A 29 -10.17 1.21 -10.84
CA ILE A 29 -8.81 1.52 -10.37
C ILE A 29 -8.65 2.98 -9.95
N ALA A 30 -9.26 3.92 -10.68
CA ALA A 30 -9.12 5.34 -10.40
C ALA A 30 -9.58 5.73 -8.98
N LEU A 31 -10.55 5.02 -8.41
CA LEU A 31 -11.06 5.24 -7.06
C LEU A 31 -10.27 4.43 -6.03
N TRP A 32 -9.99 3.16 -6.33
CA TRP A 32 -9.36 2.24 -5.38
C TRP A 32 -7.84 2.43 -5.22
N LEU A 33 -7.16 2.96 -6.24
CA LEU A 33 -5.73 3.27 -6.18
C LEU A 33 -5.39 4.32 -5.11
N PRO A 34 -6.02 5.52 -5.07
CA PRO A 34 -5.76 6.50 -4.02
C PRO A 34 -6.15 5.97 -2.63
N ILE A 35 -7.19 5.14 -2.51
CA ILE A 35 -7.53 4.44 -1.26
C ILE A 35 -6.38 3.53 -0.81
N GLY A 36 -5.83 2.71 -1.71
CA GLY A 36 -4.74 1.79 -1.40
C GLY A 36 -3.47 2.53 -1.00
N ILE A 37 -3.14 3.64 -1.68
CA ILE A 37 -2.03 4.52 -1.32
C ILE A 37 -2.26 5.14 0.06
N ALA A 38 -3.44 5.67 0.33
CA ALA A 38 -3.75 6.30 1.62
C ALA A 38 -3.65 5.31 2.78
N ILE A 39 -4.16 4.08 2.62
CA ILE A 39 -4.05 3.01 3.62
C ILE A 39 -2.59 2.58 3.79
N GLY A 40 -1.87 2.35 2.69
CA GLY A 40 -0.46 1.96 2.73
C GLY A 40 0.42 3.03 3.39
N ALA A 41 0.18 4.30 3.07
CA ALA A 41 0.86 5.44 3.68
C ALA A 41 0.48 5.59 5.15
N ALA A 42 -0.79 5.44 5.50
CA ALA A 42 -1.23 5.45 6.88
C ALA A 42 -0.54 4.34 7.67
N LEU A 43 -0.45 3.11 7.17
CA LEU A 43 0.23 2.03 7.89
C LEU A 43 1.76 2.22 7.97
N GLU A 44 2.37 2.81 6.95
CA GLU A 44 3.81 3.07 6.88
C GLU A 44 4.23 4.24 7.78
N TYR A 45 3.46 5.33 7.76
CA TYR A 45 3.73 6.57 8.48
C TYR A 45 2.90 6.74 9.75
N SER A 46 2.02 5.79 10.10
CA SER A 46 1.39 5.71 11.43
C SER A 46 2.49 5.44 12.45
N LYS A 47 3.09 6.54 12.89
CA LYS A 47 4.00 6.62 14.00
C LYS A 47 3.17 6.33 15.23
N LYS A 48 3.39 5.17 15.83
CA LYS A 48 2.95 4.93 17.19
C LYS A 48 3.73 5.89 18.09
N SER A 49 3.07 6.99 18.46
CA SER A 49 3.50 7.86 19.54
C SER A 49 3.44 7.13 20.87
#